data_AF-M6BMG8-F1
#
_entry.id   AF-M6BMG8-F1
#
_cell.length_a   1.000
_cell.length_b   1.000
_cell.length_c   1.000
_cell.angle_alpha   90.00
_cell.angle_beta   90.00
_cell.angle_gamma   90.00
#
_symmetry.space_group_name_H-M   'P 1'
#
loop_
_entity.id
_entity.type
_entity.pdbx_description
1 polymer ?
#
loop_
_entity_poly.entity_id
_entity_poly.type
_entity_poly.pdbx_seq_one_letter_code
_entity_poly.pdbx_strand_id
1 'polypeptide(L)'
;MIYDLVKQDRKLADLYVYRPEPAKDKDLTLVHTKEFLKDFFSLKITERTQYSELPLTKQIVQSFVLAVGGTILATELTQKYKFVYHIGGGFHHSMPDRAEGFCYLNDAAIAVKLYQRTYPGRKILFIDLDLHQGNGNSVVFQEDSDVFTFSMHQENLYPKKEKSGLDIPLEEGTEDGKYLELLTESLHKIKSDFKPDLIFYIAGADPFEGDSLGDLKLTLQGLRKRDKIVRDFVRALDVPAVILPAGGYAKDFYDTVTIHYNTIKVFATD
;
A
#
# COMPACT_ATOMS: atom_id res chain seq x y z
N MET A 1 -8.11 16.31 -5.86
CA MET A 1 -7.60 17.04 -4.68
C MET A 1 -6.11 16.84 -4.45
N ILE A 2 -5.63 15.64 -4.09
CA ILE A 2 -4.17 15.41 -3.94
C ILE A 2 -3.40 15.80 -5.21
N TYR A 3 -3.86 15.33 -6.38
CA TYR A 3 -3.30 15.70 -7.68
C TYR A 3 -3.26 17.22 -7.90
N ASP A 4 -4.34 17.93 -7.55
CA ASP A 4 -4.45 19.38 -7.75
C ASP A 4 -3.46 20.13 -6.85
N LEU A 5 -3.32 19.73 -5.59
CA LEU A 5 -2.33 20.29 -4.66
C LEU A 5 -0.90 20.09 -5.19
N VAL A 6 -0.58 18.89 -5.69
CA VAL A 6 0.72 18.60 -6.31
C VAL A 6 0.98 19.51 -7.50
N LYS A 7 -0.02 19.77 -8.35
CA LYS A 7 0.13 20.65 -9.51
C LYS A 7 0.15 22.14 -9.18
N GLN A 8 -0.34 22.53 -8.02
CA GLN A 8 -0.30 23.91 -7.53
C GLN A 8 0.99 24.23 -6.74
N ASP A 9 1.65 23.25 -6.14
CA ASP A 9 2.95 23.46 -5.48
C ASP A 9 4.07 23.59 -6.53
N ARG A 10 4.71 24.77 -6.56
CA ARG A 10 5.82 25.08 -7.48
C ARG A 10 6.99 24.11 -7.39
N LYS A 11 7.21 23.47 -6.26
CA LYS A 11 8.28 22.47 -6.07
C LYS A 11 7.93 21.10 -6.63
N LEU A 12 6.64 20.82 -6.85
CA LEU A 12 6.12 19.53 -7.28
C LEU A 12 5.46 19.57 -8.66
N ALA A 13 5.16 20.77 -9.18
CA ALA A 13 4.45 20.95 -10.44
C ALA A 13 5.12 20.23 -11.63
N ASP A 14 6.46 20.19 -11.62
CA ASP A 14 7.29 19.57 -12.67
C ASP A 14 7.44 18.05 -12.52
N LEU A 15 6.80 17.42 -11.53
CA LEU A 15 6.76 15.96 -11.45
C LEU A 15 6.09 15.38 -12.70
N TYR A 16 6.74 14.37 -13.28
CA TYR A 16 6.19 13.59 -14.39
C TYR A 16 4.90 12.91 -13.96
N VAL A 17 3.86 13.05 -14.77
CA VAL A 17 2.56 12.40 -14.56
C VAL A 17 2.34 11.40 -15.67
N TYR A 18 2.06 10.17 -15.27
CA TYR A 18 1.75 9.07 -16.15
C TYR A 18 0.29 8.65 -15.97
N ARG A 19 -0.36 8.23 -17.06
CA ARG A 19 -1.73 7.72 -17.04
C ARG A 19 -1.69 6.22 -17.29
N PRO A 20 -2.28 5.40 -16.41
CA PRO A 20 -2.33 3.96 -16.64
C PRO A 20 -3.45 3.56 -17.59
N GLU A 21 -3.26 2.40 -18.19
CA GLU A 21 -4.34 1.63 -18.81
C GLU A 21 -4.92 0.66 -17.78
N PRO A 22 -6.19 0.25 -17.90
CA PRO A 22 -6.77 -0.81 -17.07
C PRO A 22 -5.95 -2.10 -17.13
N ALA A 23 -5.81 -2.79 -15.98
CA ALA A 23 -5.16 -4.09 -15.93
C ALA A 23 -5.87 -5.12 -16.81
N LYS A 24 -5.11 -6.04 -17.40
CA LYS A 24 -5.67 -7.11 -18.24
C LYS A 24 -6.18 -8.24 -17.34
N ASP A 25 -7.27 -8.88 -17.73
CA ASP A 25 -7.87 -9.99 -16.97
C ASP A 25 -6.86 -11.10 -16.63
N LYS A 26 -5.97 -11.42 -17.58
CA LYS A 26 -4.90 -12.43 -17.37
C LYS A 26 -3.92 -12.06 -16.25
N ASP A 27 -3.70 -10.77 -16.02
CA ASP A 27 -2.79 -10.28 -14.99
C ASP A 27 -3.51 -10.36 -13.62
N LEU A 28 -4.82 -10.10 -13.57
CA LEU A 28 -5.61 -10.28 -12.35
C LEU A 28 -5.60 -11.73 -11.84
N THR A 29 -5.60 -12.71 -12.77
CA THR A 29 -5.53 -14.15 -12.43
C THR A 29 -4.19 -14.61 -11.83
N LEU A 30 -3.20 -13.72 -11.72
CA LEU A 30 -1.94 -14.01 -11.01
C LEU A 30 -2.13 -14.17 -9.51
N VAL A 31 -3.14 -13.51 -8.96
CA VAL A 31 -3.44 -13.48 -7.53
C VAL A 31 -4.85 -14.00 -7.29
N HIS A 32 -5.81 -13.56 -8.11
CA HIS A 32 -7.21 -13.83 -7.87
C HIS A 32 -7.69 -15.11 -8.56
N THR A 33 -8.50 -15.88 -7.83
CA THR A 33 -9.20 -17.04 -8.38
C THR A 33 -10.16 -16.64 -9.50
N LYS A 34 -10.39 -17.55 -10.45
CA LYS A 34 -11.29 -17.30 -11.58
C LYS A 34 -12.73 -17.12 -11.11
N GLU A 35 -13.11 -17.84 -10.06
CA GLU A 35 -14.43 -17.81 -9.45
C GLU A 35 -14.70 -16.45 -8.84
N PHE A 36 -13.75 -15.91 -8.06
CA PHE A 36 -13.86 -14.57 -7.50
C PHE A 36 -13.97 -13.50 -8.60
N LEU A 37 -13.06 -13.52 -9.58
CA LEU A 37 -13.09 -12.55 -10.68
C LEU A 37 -14.41 -12.62 -11.46
N LYS A 38 -14.94 -13.83 -11.70
CA LYS A 38 -16.23 -13.99 -12.37
C LYS A 38 -17.35 -13.31 -11.59
N ASP A 39 -17.42 -13.50 -10.27
CA ASP A 39 -18.44 -12.87 -9.43
C ASP A 39 -18.27 -11.35 -9.40
N PHE A 40 -17.03 -10.87 -9.23
CA PHE A 40 -16.67 -9.45 -9.24
C PHE A 40 -17.07 -8.75 -10.54
N PHE A 41 -16.68 -9.30 -11.70
CA PHE A 41 -17.03 -8.72 -13.00
C PHE A 41 -18.52 -8.85 -13.35
N SER A 42 -19.20 -9.86 -12.81
CA SER A 42 -20.64 -10.06 -13.00
C SER A 42 -21.50 -9.25 -12.02
N LEU A 43 -20.88 -8.45 -11.13
CA LEU A 43 -21.55 -7.69 -10.09
C LEU A 43 -22.40 -8.55 -9.15
N LYS A 44 -21.97 -9.80 -8.90
CA LYS A 44 -22.71 -10.73 -8.04
C LYS A 44 -22.24 -10.63 -6.61
N ILE A 45 -23.19 -10.45 -5.69
CA ILE A 45 -22.95 -10.57 -4.26
C ILE A 45 -22.97 -12.05 -3.90
N THR A 46 -21.80 -12.59 -3.58
CA THR A 46 -21.57 -13.99 -3.19
C THR A 46 -20.67 -14.03 -1.97
N GLU A 47 -20.37 -15.24 -1.47
CA GLU A 47 -19.40 -15.44 -0.39
C GLU A 47 -18.02 -14.84 -0.67
N ARG A 48 -17.68 -14.62 -1.94
CA ARG A 48 -16.40 -14.06 -2.38
C ARG A 48 -16.40 -12.53 -2.46
N THR A 49 -17.56 -11.88 -2.55
CA THR A 49 -17.66 -10.42 -2.72
C THR A 49 -18.35 -9.73 -1.54
N GLN A 50 -19.08 -10.47 -0.70
CA GLN A 50 -19.87 -9.93 0.43
C GLN A 50 -19.03 -9.34 1.57
N TYR A 51 -17.75 -9.70 1.68
CA TYR A 51 -16.85 -9.19 2.71
C TYR A 51 -16.26 -7.82 2.36
N SER A 52 -16.61 -7.25 1.20
CA SER A 52 -16.31 -5.86 0.93
C SER A 52 -17.33 -4.94 1.56
N GLU A 53 -16.84 -3.87 2.17
CA GLU A 53 -17.68 -2.79 2.71
C GLU A 53 -18.03 -1.73 1.64
N LEU A 54 -17.50 -1.88 0.42
CA LEU A 54 -17.85 -1.04 -0.72
C LEU A 54 -19.03 -1.64 -1.50
N PRO A 55 -19.86 -0.81 -2.17
CA PRO A 55 -20.90 -1.33 -3.02
C PRO A 55 -20.31 -1.94 -4.30
N LEU A 56 -20.80 -3.11 -4.72
CA LEU A 56 -20.35 -3.75 -5.96
C LEU A 56 -21.07 -3.13 -7.17
N THR A 57 -20.47 -2.09 -7.74
CA THR A 57 -20.99 -1.38 -8.91
C THR A 57 -20.02 -1.44 -10.08
N LYS A 58 -20.52 -1.21 -11.31
CA LYS A 58 -19.67 -1.18 -12.51
C LYS A 58 -18.57 -0.12 -12.39
N GLN A 59 -18.88 1.05 -11.82
CA GLN A 59 -17.92 2.13 -11.63
C GLN A 59 -16.81 1.70 -10.67
N ILE A 60 -17.15 1.06 -9.56
CA ILE A 60 -16.16 0.56 -8.60
C ILE A 60 -15.30 -0.53 -9.22
N VAL A 61 -15.90 -1.50 -9.94
CA VAL A 61 -15.14 -2.51 -10.69
C VAL A 61 -14.13 -1.86 -11.63
N GLN A 62 -14.57 -0.89 -12.44
CA GLN A 62 -13.70 -0.18 -13.38
C GLN A 62 -12.58 0.58 -12.66
N SER A 63 -12.87 1.23 -11.54
CA SER A 63 -11.88 1.94 -10.73
C SER A 63 -10.82 1.00 -10.17
N PHE A 64 -11.21 -0.17 -9.63
CA PHE A 64 -10.25 -1.16 -9.13
C PHE A 64 -9.35 -1.69 -10.25
N VAL A 65 -9.91 -2.04 -11.42
CA VAL A 65 -9.10 -2.53 -12.56
C VAL A 65 -8.13 -1.45 -13.07
N LEU A 66 -8.56 -0.18 -13.08
CA LEU A 66 -7.69 0.94 -13.45
C LEU A 66 -6.57 1.18 -12.43
N ALA A 67 -6.89 1.11 -11.14
CA ALA A 67 -5.91 1.25 -10.07
C ALA A 67 -4.87 0.11 -10.07
N VAL A 68 -5.29 -1.13 -10.31
CA VAL A 68 -4.33 -2.24 -10.53
C VAL A 68 -3.40 -1.94 -11.69
N GLY A 69 -3.93 -1.42 -12.81
CA GLY A 69 -3.13 -0.98 -13.95
C GLY A 69 -2.16 0.15 -13.60
N GLY A 70 -2.58 1.05 -12.71
CA GLY A 70 -1.73 2.09 -12.12
C GLY A 70 -0.56 1.53 -11.33
N THR A 71 -0.80 0.52 -10.48
CA THR A 71 0.26 -0.08 -9.66
C THR A 71 1.23 -0.90 -10.52
N ILE A 72 0.74 -1.57 -11.57
CA ILE A 72 1.58 -2.23 -12.58
C ILE A 72 2.48 -1.19 -13.27
N LEU A 73 1.90 -0.11 -13.81
CA LEU A 73 2.67 0.94 -14.47
C LEU A 73 3.67 1.61 -13.52
N ALA A 74 3.27 1.86 -12.28
CA ALA A 74 4.16 2.44 -11.28
C ALA A 74 5.37 1.53 -11.01
N THR A 75 5.14 0.21 -10.98
CA THR A 75 6.18 -0.80 -10.84
C THR A 75 7.11 -0.81 -12.05
N GLU A 76 6.60 -0.74 -13.27
CA GLU A 76 7.43 -0.65 -14.49
C GLU A 76 8.29 0.63 -14.50
N LEU A 77 7.72 1.75 -14.06
CA LEU A 77 8.41 3.04 -14.01
C LEU A 77 9.57 3.06 -13.01
N THR A 78 9.65 2.11 -12.07
CA THR A 78 10.80 1.96 -11.16
C THR A 78 12.12 1.66 -11.87
N GLN A 79 12.06 1.14 -13.10
CA GLN A 79 13.23 0.94 -13.94
C GLN A 79 13.86 2.26 -14.40
N LYS A 80 13.10 3.37 -14.32
CA LYS A 80 13.53 4.71 -14.71
C LYS A 80 13.63 5.67 -13.52
N TYR A 81 12.81 5.48 -12.50
CA TYR A 81 12.65 6.40 -11.39
C TYR A 81 12.83 5.70 -10.04
N LYS A 82 13.57 6.34 -9.13
CA LYS A 82 13.80 5.78 -7.78
C LYS A 82 12.54 5.77 -6.93
N PHE A 83 11.65 6.74 -7.10
CA PHE A 83 10.38 6.81 -6.38
C PHE A 83 9.24 7.01 -7.37
N VAL A 84 8.21 6.18 -7.27
CA VAL A 84 7.00 6.30 -8.08
C VAL A 84 5.80 6.25 -7.16
N TYR A 85 5.02 7.32 -7.13
CA TYR A 85 3.81 7.41 -6.31
C TYR A 85 2.57 7.14 -7.17
N HIS A 86 1.74 6.19 -6.77
CA HIS A 86 0.43 5.99 -7.37
C HIS A 86 -0.69 6.36 -6.39
N ILE A 87 -1.39 7.46 -6.71
CA ILE A 87 -2.45 8.06 -5.89
C ILE A 87 -3.72 7.22 -5.65
N GLY A 88 -3.82 6.01 -6.18
CA GLY A 88 -5.07 5.23 -6.18
C GLY A 88 -4.92 3.76 -5.84
N GLY A 89 -3.74 3.33 -5.39
CA GLY A 89 -3.46 1.94 -5.02
C GLY A 89 -3.29 1.74 -3.51
N GLY A 90 -2.89 0.53 -3.12
CA GLY A 90 -2.69 0.14 -1.72
C GLY A 90 -3.80 -0.75 -1.17
N PHE A 91 -4.40 -1.60 -2.00
CA PHE A 91 -5.52 -2.46 -1.64
C PHE A 91 -5.08 -3.75 -0.95
N HIS A 92 -4.40 -3.59 0.17
CA HIS A 92 -3.64 -4.64 0.87
C HIS A 92 -4.48 -5.74 1.55
N HIS A 93 -5.80 -5.57 1.69
CA HIS A 93 -6.67 -6.57 2.34
C HIS A 93 -7.19 -7.64 1.39
N SER A 94 -7.26 -7.36 0.08
CA SER A 94 -7.92 -8.26 -0.87
C SER A 94 -7.19 -9.60 -0.93
N MET A 95 -7.96 -10.67 -0.74
CA MET A 95 -7.50 -12.04 -0.64
C MET A 95 -7.55 -12.71 -2.02
N PRO A 96 -6.82 -13.82 -2.25
CA PRO A 96 -6.85 -14.54 -3.53
C PRO A 96 -8.27 -14.97 -3.96
N ASP A 97 -9.13 -15.32 -3.02
CA ASP A 97 -10.43 -15.92 -3.28
C ASP A 97 -11.63 -15.06 -2.89
N ARG A 98 -11.40 -13.88 -2.31
CA ARG A 98 -12.46 -12.97 -1.87
C ARG A 98 -12.00 -11.51 -1.75
N ALA A 99 -12.96 -10.60 -1.84
CA ALA A 99 -12.81 -9.24 -1.39
C ALA A 99 -12.76 -9.18 0.14
N GLU A 100 -12.14 -8.15 0.71
CA GLU A 100 -12.06 -7.98 2.16
C GLU A 100 -11.85 -6.49 2.48
N GLY A 101 -12.63 -5.96 3.42
CA GLY A 101 -12.63 -4.54 3.79
C GLY A 101 -12.99 -3.66 2.59
N PHE A 102 -12.25 -2.59 2.38
CA PHE A 102 -12.44 -1.74 1.20
C PHE A 102 -11.71 -2.26 -0.06
N CYS A 103 -11.22 -3.50 -0.08
CA CYS A 103 -10.36 -4.00 -1.15
C CYS A 103 -11.03 -5.13 -1.95
N TYR A 104 -11.36 -4.87 -3.21
CA TYR A 104 -11.78 -5.93 -4.14
C TYR A 104 -10.59 -6.61 -4.83
N LEU A 105 -9.59 -5.87 -5.30
CA LEU A 105 -8.42 -6.44 -5.97
C LEU A 105 -7.15 -6.00 -5.25
N ASN A 106 -6.25 -6.94 -4.96
CA ASN A 106 -4.92 -6.62 -4.43
C ASN A 106 -3.97 -6.15 -5.53
N ASP A 107 -3.85 -4.84 -5.71
CA ASP A 107 -3.08 -4.18 -6.76
C ASP A 107 -1.57 -4.42 -6.63
N ALA A 108 -1.03 -4.29 -5.41
CA ALA A 108 0.40 -4.46 -5.16
C ALA A 108 0.84 -5.91 -5.37
N ALA A 109 0.05 -6.88 -4.89
CA ALA A 109 0.35 -8.29 -5.10
C ALA A 109 0.34 -8.68 -6.59
N ILE A 110 -0.64 -8.19 -7.36
CA ILE A 110 -0.71 -8.44 -8.81
C ILE A 110 0.53 -7.86 -9.51
N ALA A 111 0.88 -6.61 -9.18
CA ALA A 111 2.05 -5.96 -9.75
C ALA A 111 3.36 -6.71 -9.43
N VAL A 112 3.51 -7.20 -8.20
CA VAL A 112 4.67 -8.01 -7.79
C VAL A 112 4.72 -9.34 -8.52
N LYS A 113 3.61 -10.09 -8.64
CA LYS A 113 3.60 -11.36 -9.38
C LYS A 113 3.93 -11.15 -10.87
N LEU A 114 3.49 -10.04 -11.46
CA LEU A 114 3.85 -9.69 -12.83
C LEU A 114 5.33 -9.27 -12.96
N TYR A 115 5.83 -8.53 -11.98
CA TYR A 115 7.24 -8.14 -11.89
C TYR A 115 8.15 -9.37 -11.76
N GLN A 116 7.83 -10.33 -10.90
CA GLN A 116 8.58 -11.59 -10.74
C GLN A 116 8.59 -12.44 -12.02
N ARG A 117 7.53 -12.41 -12.83
CA ARG A 117 7.53 -13.06 -14.16
C ARG A 117 8.52 -12.42 -15.12
N THR A 118 8.70 -11.11 -15.03
CA THR A 118 9.59 -10.33 -15.89
C THR A 118 11.04 -10.39 -15.40
N TYR A 119 11.23 -10.40 -14.08
CA TYR A 119 12.52 -10.42 -13.40
C TYR A 119 12.55 -11.50 -12.31
N PRO A 120 12.69 -12.79 -12.68
CA PRO A 120 12.72 -13.88 -11.72
C PRO A 120 13.85 -13.74 -10.69
N GLY A 121 13.58 -14.10 -9.44
CA GLY A 121 14.56 -14.07 -8.34
C GLY A 121 14.85 -12.68 -7.76
N ARG A 122 14.18 -11.63 -8.26
CA ARG A 122 14.23 -10.31 -7.62
C ARG A 122 13.51 -10.34 -6.29
N LYS A 123 14.11 -9.75 -5.27
CA LYS A 123 13.59 -9.68 -3.92
C LYS A 123 12.72 -8.45 -3.72
N ILE A 124 11.53 -8.62 -3.14
CA ILE A 124 10.57 -7.54 -2.92
C ILE A 124 10.35 -7.38 -1.42
N LEU A 125 10.42 -6.15 -0.94
CA LEU A 125 10.07 -5.81 0.44
C LEU A 125 8.79 -4.97 0.44
N PHE A 126 7.76 -5.46 1.12
CA PHE A 126 6.61 -4.64 1.51
C PHE A 126 6.91 -3.97 2.85
N ILE A 127 6.78 -2.66 2.89
CA ILE A 127 6.73 -1.86 4.12
C ILE A 127 5.28 -1.40 4.24
N ASP A 128 4.48 -2.06 5.07
CA ASP A 128 3.07 -1.74 5.26
C ASP A 128 2.85 -1.00 6.58
N LEU A 129 2.58 0.30 6.46
CA LEU A 129 2.37 1.22 7.58
C LEU A 129 0.97 1.84 7.56
N ASP A 130 0.04 1.19 6.87
CA ASP A 130 -1.39 1.36 7.12
C ASP A 130 -1.73 0.89 8.54
N LEU A 131 -2.74 1.50 9.16
CA LEU A 131 -3.20 1.17 10.50
C LEU A 131 -3.60 -0.30 10.61
N HIS A 132 -4.26 -0.82 9.57
CA HIS A 132 -4.73 -2.18 9.50
C HIS A 132 -3.64 -3.08 8.94
N GLN A 133 -3.59 -4.34 9.38
CA GLN A 133 -2.62 -5.26 8.81
C GLN A 133 -2.98 -5.57 7.36
N GLY A 134 -2.01 -5.48 6.44
CA GLY A 134 -2.12 -5.92 5.04
C GLY A 134 -2.18 -7.44 4.86
N ASN A 135 -3.17 -8.07 5.48
CA ASN A 135 -3.39 -9.52 5.50
C ASN A 135 -3.42 -10.16 4.10
N GLY A 136 -3.98 -9.47 3.10
CA GLY A 136 -4.02 -9.95 1.72
C GLY A 136 -2.61 -10.15 1.14
N ASN A 137 -1.71 -9.19 1.36
CA ASN A 137 -0.30 -9.34 0.96
C ASN A 137 0.38 -10.47 1.73
N SER A 138 0.16 -10.56 3.05
CA SER A 138 0.75 -11.62 3.88
C SER A 138 0.34 -13.02 3.40
N VAL A 139 -0.94 -13.23 3.08
CA VAL A 139 -1.41 -14.54 2.55
C VAL A 139 -0.88 -14.83 1.16
N VAL A 140 -0.86 -13.85 0.25
CA VAL A 140 -0.38 -14.09 -1.13
C VAL A 140 1.09 -14.50 -1.17
N PHE A 141 1.90 -13.98 -0.25
CA PHE A 141 3.36 -14.15 -0.26
C PHE A 141 3.90 -15.02 0.87
N GLN A 142 3.03 -15.66 1.66
CA GLN A 142 3.43 -16.46 2.83
C GLN A 142 4.49 -17.53 2.51
N GLU A 143 4.40 -18.16 1.34
CA GLU A 143 5.30 -19.23 0.88
C GLU A 143 6.31 -18.74 -0.17
N ASP A 144 6.43 -17.42 -0.39
CA ASP A 144 7.30 -16.82 -1.40
C ASP A 144 8.57 -16.26 -0.74
N SER A 145 9.68 -17.01 -0.82
CA SER A 145 10.94 -16.61 -0.17
C SER A 145 11.60 -15.37 -0.77
N ASP A 146 11.17 -14.93 -1.96
CA ASP A 146 11.66 -13.71 -2.59
C ASP A 146 10.87 -12.47 -2.15
N VAL A 147 9.80 -12.64 -1.35
CA VAL A 147 8.98 -11.52 -0.87
C VAL A 147 9.00 -11.48 0.66
N PHE A 148 9.40 -10.33 1.21
CA PHE A 148 9.34 -10.06 2.64
C PHE A 148 8.21 -9.08 2.93
N THR A 149 7.23 -9.48 3.74
CA THR A 149 6.15 -8.62 4.21
C THR A 149 6.44 -8.11 5.61
N PHE A 150 6.56 -6.79 5.75
CA PHE A 150 6.65 -6.11 7.04
C PHE A 150 5.40 -5.26 7.27
N SER A 151 4.78 -5.40 8.45
CA SER A 151 3.64 -4.59 8.85
C SER A 151 3.76 -4.07 10.28
N MET A 152 3.45 -2.78 10.48
CA MET A 152 3.16 -2.20 11.79
C MET A 152 1.68 -1.80 11.82
N HIS A 153 0.90 -2.40 12.70
CA HIS A 153 -0.55 -2.26 12.70
C HIS A 153 -1.13 -2.26 14.11
N GLN A 154 -2.35 -1.75 14.29
CA GLN A 154 -3.06 -1.87 15.55
C GLN A 154 -3.47 -3.33 15.80
N GLU A 155 -3.05 -3.90 16.94
CA GLU A 155 -3.19 -5.34 17.21
C GLU A 155 -4.64 -5.77 17.37
N ASN A 156 -5.37 -5.12 18.29
CA ASN A 156 -6.75 -5.47 18.64
C ASN A 156 -7.78 -4.81 17.70
N LEU A 157 -7.46 -4.70 16.42
CA LEU A 157 -8.31 -4.10 15.39
C LEU A 157 -8.52 -5.08 14.23
N TYR A 158 -9.48 -4.80 13.35
CA TYR A 158 -9.58 -5.43 12.04
C TYR A 158 -8.23 -5.37 11.27
N PRO A 159 -7.91 -6.32 10.38
CA PRO A 159 -8.57 -7.62 10.15
C PRO A 159 -8.12 -8.68 11.16
N LYS A 160 -8.62 -9.91 10.99
CA LYS A 160 -7.97 -11.08 11.58
C LYS A 160 -6.51 -11.09 11.11
N LYS A 161 -5.58 -11.11 12.07
CA LYS A 161 -4.15 -11.07 11.77
C LYS A 161 -3.69 -12.35 11.09
N GLU A 162 -2.91 -12.18 10.04
CA GLU A 162 -2.20 -13.21 9.30
C GLU A 162 -0.70 -13.13 9.61
N LYS A 163 0.05 -14.15 9.21
CA LYS A 163 1.49 -14.19 9.49
C LYS A 163 2.28 -13.51 8.36
N SER A 164 3.00 -12.45 8.69
CA SER A 164 3.94 -11.77 7.79
C SER A 164 5.39 -12.22 8.05
N GLY A 165 6.34 -11.68 7.27
CA GLY A 165 7.77 -11.82 7.55
C GLY A 165 8.18 -11.12 8.85
N LEU A 166 7.60 -9.95 9.14
CA LEU A 166 7.69 -9.26 10.42
C LEU A 166 6.39 -8.50 10.71
N ASP A 167 5.75 -8.84 11.81
CA ASP A 167 4.59 -8.12 12.34
C ASP A 167 4.98 -7.41 13.64
N ILE A 168 4.65 -6.12 13.72
CA ILE A 168 4.84 -5.31 14.92
C ILE A 168 3.45 -4.85 15.40
N PRO A 169 2.90 -5.54 16.40
CA PRO A 169 1.62 -5.16 16.99
C PRO A 169 1.77 -3.85 17.76
N LEU A 170 0.87 -2.90 17.49
CA LEU A 170 0.80 -1.62 18.18
C LEU A 170 -0.41 -1.58 19.09
N GLU A 171 -0.21 -1.03 20.29
CA GLU A 171 -1.28 -0.79 21.25
C GLU A 171 -2.09 0.45 20.84
N GLU A 172 -3.38 0.44 21.18
CA GLU A 172 -4.24 1.62 21.10
C GLU A 172 -3.59 2.80 21.82
N GLY A 173 -3.71 4.00 21.24
CA GLY A 173 -3.10 5.19 21.84
C GLY A 173 -1.60 5.37 21.54
N THR A 174 -0.95 4.47 20.79
CA THR A 174 0.48 4.65 20.44
C THR A 174 0.70 5.98 19.71
N GLU A 175 1.57 6.81 20.28
CA GLU A 175 1.94 8.14 19.77
C GLU A 175 3.22 8.12 18.92
N ASP A 176 3.53 9.26 18.30
CA ASP A 176 4.69 9.50 17.42
C ASP A 176 6.00 8.89 17.95
N GLY A 177 6.37 9.16 19.21
CA GLY A 177 7.67 8.77 19.75
C GLY A 177 7.88 7.26 19.70
N LYS A 178 6.91 6.51 20.24
CA LYS A 178 7.00 5.05 20.30
C LYS A 178 6.87 4.43 18.91
N TYR A 179 5.98 4.95 18.08
CA TYR A 179 5.81 4.47 16.71
C TYR A 179 7.11 4.61 15.90
N LEU A 180 7.73 5.79 15.91
CA LEU A 180 8.93 6.07 15.10
C LEU A 180 10.17 5.32 15.61
N GLU A 181 10.27 5.07 16.92
CA GLU A 181 11.29 4.20 17.52
C GLU A 181 11.15 2.77 16.96
N LEU A 182 9.98 2.16 17.10
CA LEU A 182 9.71 0.79 16.64
C LEU A 182 9.93 0.64 15.13
N LEU A 183 9.51 1.63 14.35
CA LEU A 183 9.74 1.65 12.90
C LEU A 183 11.25 1.63 12.58
N THR A 184 12.02 2.49 13.25
CA THR A 184 13.46 2.60 13.00
C THR A 184 14.18 1.29 13.35
N GLU A 185 13.85 0.69 14.50
CA GLU A 185 14.40 -0.60 14.93
C GLU A 185 14.04 -1.73 13.96
N SER A 186 12.77 -1.78 13.54
CA SER A 186 12.29 -2.80 12.61
C SER A 186 12.97 -2.71 11.25
N LEU A 187 13.11 -1.50 10.71
CA LEU A 187 13.81 -1.28 9.44
C LEU A 187 15.30 -1.63 9.56
N HIS A 188 15.96 -1.33 10.68
CA HIS A 188 17.35 -1.77 10.91
C HIS A 188 17.49 -3.30 10.89
N LYS A 189 16.56 -4.02 11.53
CA LYS A 189 16.52 -5.49 11.48
C LYS A 189 16.25 -6.02 10.08
N ILE A 190 15.28 -5.45 9.37
CA ILE A 190 14.98 -5.86 7.99
C ILE A 190 16.21 -5.65 7.09
N LYS A 191 16.95 -4.54 7.26
CA LYS A 191 18.18 -4.28 6.50
C LYS A 191 19.27 -5.32 6.74
N SER A 192 19.37 -5.90 7.93
CA SER A 192 20.36 -6.97 8.19
C SER A 192 19.94 -8.28 7.54
N ASP A 193 18.65 -8.59 7.56
CA ASP A 193 18.14 -9.94 7.27
C ASP A 193 17.69 -10.10 5.81
N PHE A 194 17.27 -9.01 5.17
CA PHE A 194 16.71 -9.02 3.82
C PHE A 194 17.35 -7.94 2.92
N LYS A 195 17.63 -8.31 1.67
CA LYS A 195 18.21 -7.42 0.65
C LYS A 195 17.21 -7.29 -0.50
N PRO A 196 16.28 -6.31 -0.44
CA PRO A 196 15.32 -6.12 -1.52
C PRO A 196 15.99 -5.56 -2.76
N ASP A 197 15.41 -5.83 -3.92
CA ASP A 197 15.66 -5.17 -5.20
C ASP A 197 14.59 -4.11 -5.52
N LEU A 198 13.42 -4.22 -4.90
CA LEU A 198 12.28 -3.31 -5.06
C LEU A 198 11.49 -3.22 -3.75
N ILE A 199 11.02 -2.03 -3.42
CA ILE A 199 10.20 -1.79 -2.23
C ILE A 199 8.79 -1.35 -2.64
N PHE A 200 7.77 -1.94 -2.00
CA PHE A 200 6.41 -1.42 -1.99
C PHE A 200 6.16 -0.78 -0.63
N TYR A 201 5.97 0.53 -0.60
CA TYR A 201 5.61 1.27 0.60
C TYR A 201 4.11 1.55 0.61
N ILE A 202 3.38 0.89 1.51
CA ILE A 202 1.97 1.14 1.77
C ILE A 202 1.90 2.22 2.86
N ALA A 203 1.60 3.44 2.43
CA ALA A 203 1.71 4.67 3.21
C ALA A 203 0.34 5.16 3.71
N GLY A 204 -0.39 4.26 4.38
CA GLY A 204 -1.71 4.55 4.95
C GLY A 204 -1.72 5.84 5.77
N ALA A 205 -2.78 6.62 5.65
CA ALA A 205 -3.00 7.83 6.44
C ALA A 205 -3.75 7.55 7.74
N ASP A 206 -4.33 6.36 7.88
CA ASP A 206 -5.20 5.97 8.99
C ASP A 206 -4.53 5.70 10.35
N PRO A 207 -3.18 5.68 10.52
CA PRO A 207 -2.58 5.81 11.86
C PRO A 207 -2.78 7.19 12.50
N PHE A 208 -3.32 8.16 11.76
CA PHE A 208 -3.54 9.53 12.21
C PHE A 208 -4.47 9.60 13.43
N GLU A 209 -4.13 10.45 14.40
CA GLU A 209 -4.91 10.64 15.63
C GLU A 209 -6.37 11.06 15.41
N GLY A 210 -6.64 11.71 14.26
CA GLY A 210 -7.95 12.15 13.82
C GLY A 210 -8.70 11.18 12.90
N ASP A 211 -8.15 9.98 12.66
CA ASP A 211 -8.81 8.94 11.87
C ASP A 211 -10.06 8.39 12.58
N SER A 212 -10.99 7.85 11.78
CA SER A 212 -12.25 7.29 12.27
C SER A 212 -12.21 5.78 12.45
N LEU A 213 -11.23 5.10 11.87
CA LEU A 213 -11.15 3.63 11.83
C LEU A 213 -10.05 3.05 12.74
N GLY A 214 -9.38 3.89 13.54
CA GLY A 214 -8.29 3.47 14.42
C GLY A 214 -8.11 4.31 15.67
N ASP A 215 -7.27 3.81 16.57
CA ASP A 215 -6.98 4.42 17.86
C ASP A 215 -5.50 4.78 18.05
N LEU A 216 -4.66 4.59 17.04
CA LEU A 216 -3.31 5.17 17.04
C LEU A 216 -3.39 6.71 17.08
N LYS A 217 -2.31 7.34 17.56
CA LYS A 217 -2.27 8.79 17.85
C LYS A 217 -1.11 9.46 17.15
N LEU A 218 -0.88 9.11 15.88
CA LEU A 218 0.16 9.79 15.11
C LEU A 218 -0.33 11.17 14.71
N THR A 219 0.51 12.18 14.92
CA THR A 219 0.24 13.53 14.45
C THR A 219 0.57 13.66 12.96
N LEU A 220 0.14 14.74 12.31
CA LEU A 220 0.59 15.09 10.96
C LEU A 220 2.13 15.17 10.86
N GLN A 221 2.79 15.63 11.93
CA GLN A 221 4.25 15.69 11.98
C GLN A 221 4.85 14.29 12.15
N GLY A 222 4.22 13.42 12.94
CA GLY A 222 4.59 12.02 13.11
C GLY A 222 4.56 11.26 11.80
N LEU A 223 3.45 11.33 11.05
CA LEU A 223 3.31 10.70 9.73
C LEU A 223 4.35 11.22 8.73
N ARG A 224 4.64 12.53 8.74
CA ARG A 224 5.71 13.08 7.91
C ARG A 224 7.10 12.55 8.29
N LYS A 225 7.37 12.38 9.60
CA LYS A 225 8.63 11.78 10.08
C LYS A 225 8.71 10.30 9.72
N ARG A 226 7.62 9.55 9.83
CA ARG A 226 7.50 8.15 9.35
C ARG A 226 7.91 8.05 7.89
N ASP A 227 7.29 8.86 7.03
CA ASP A 227 7.59 8.85 5.59
C ASP A 227 9.07 9.18 5.32
N LYS A 228 9.65 10.11 6.10
CA LYS A 228 11.07 10.47 5.99
C LYS A 228 11.99 9.31 6.37
N ILE A 229 11.67 8.58 7.45
CA ILE A 229 12.42 7.40 7.88
C ILE A 229 12.41 6.33 6.78
N VAL A 230 11.23 6.03 6.21
CA VAL A 230 11.10 5.05 5.13
C VAL A 230 11.87 5.49 3.88
N ARG A 231 11.76 6.76 3.47
CA ARG A 231 12.51 7.29 2.34
C ARG A 231 14.02 7.17 2.55
N ASP A 232 14.52 7.56 3.72
CA ASP A 232 15.95 7.50 4.03
C ASP A 232 16.46 6.06 4.07
N PHE A 233 15.63 5.14 4.57
CA PHE A 233 15.88 3.70 4.48
C PHE A 233 16.01 3.21 3.03
N VAL A 234 15.04 3.55 2.17
CA VAL A 234 15.06 3.19 0.74
C VAL A 234 16.29 3.78 0.05
N ARG A 235 16.66 5.03 0.36
CA ARG A 235 17.87 5.67 -0.17
C ARG A 235 19.13 4.97 0.26
N ALA A 236 19.23 4.57 1.53
CA ALA A 236 20.39 3.89 2.08
C ALA A 236 20.58 2.47 1.52
N LEU A 237 19.51 1.85 1.02
CA LEU A 237 19.57 0.59 0.28
C LEU A 237 19.88 0.78 -1.21
N ASP A 238 19.71 2.00 -1.72
CA ASP A 238 19.83 2.35 -3.12
C ASP A 238 18.95 1.52 -4.07
N VAL A 239 17.71 1.29 -3.65
CA VAL A 239 16.69 0.56 -4.42
C VAL A 239 15.53 1.47 -4.79
N PRO A 240 14.79 1.18 -5.87
CA PRO A 240 13.58 1.92 -6.17
C PRO A 240 12.42 1.52 -5.25
N ALA A 241 11.42 2.40 -5.13
CA ALA A 241 10.18 2.13 -4.43
C ALA A 241 8.92 2.60 -5.17
N VAL A 242 7.87 1.79 -5.07
CA VAL A 242 6.49 2.16 -5.38
C VAL A 242 5.81 2.59 -4.09
N ILE A 243 5.20 3.76 -4.07
CA ILE A 243 4.48 4.30 -2.91
C ILE A 243 2.99 4.33 -3.20
N LEU A 244 2.20 3.73 -2.30
CA LEU A 244 0.76 3.57 -2.42
C LEU A 244 0.06 4.15 -1.18
N PRO A 245 -1.02 4.94 -1.34
CA PRO A 245 -1.68 5.63 -0.22
C PRO A 245 -2.43 4.70 0.73
N ALA A 246 -3.07 3.63 0.24
CA ALA A 246 -3.97 2.77 1.03
C ALA A 246 -5.06 3.55 1.81
N GLY A 247 -5.27 3.25 3.10
CA GLY A 247 -6.32 3.81 3.94
C GLY A 247 -6.09 5.28 4.34
N GLY A 248 -7.13 5.87 4.92
CA GLY A 248 -7.15 7.28 5.33
C GLY A 248 -8.57 7.84 5.42
N TYR A 249 -9.10 7.91 6.62
CA TYR A 249 -10.52 8.21 6.92
C TYR A 249 -10.64 9.23 8.05
N ALA A 250 -9.73 10.21 8.04
CA ALA A 250 -9.75 11.35 8.94
C ALA A 250 -11.15 11.99 8.98
N LYS A 251 -11.61 12.33 10.19
CA LYS A 251 -12.91 12.99 10.42
C LYS A 251 -13.01 14.29 9.63
N ASP A 252 -11.91 15.03 9.56
CA ASP A 252 -11.72 16.08 8.55
C ASP A 252 -11.05 15.48 7.31
N PHE A 253 -11.80 15.40 6.23
CA PHE A 253 -11.33 14.90 4.95
C PHE A 253 -10.05 15.62 4.43
N TYR A 254 -9.87 16.90 4.76
CA TYR A 254 -8.68 17.64 4.35
C TYR A 254 -7.40 17.16 5.04
N ASP A 255 -7.50 16.50 6.20
CA ASP A 255 -6.34 15.90 6.86
C ASP A 255 -5.82 14.70 6.07
N THR A 256 -6.68 13.78 5.63
CA THR A 256 -6.29 12.67 4.73
C THR A 256 -5.59 13.20 3.47
N VAL A 257 -6.17 14.23 2.83
CA VAL A 257 -5.59 14.86 1.65
C VAL A 257 -4.21 15.45 1.97
N THR A 258 -4.07 16.11 3.12
CA THR A 258 -2.82 16.72 3.57
C THR A 258 -1.74 15.68 3.87
N ILE A 259 -2.11 14.55 4.48
CA ILE A 259 -1.18 13.45 4.80
C ILE A 259 -0.58 12.88 3.52
N HIS A 260 -1.42 12.42 2.57
CA HIS A 260 -0.91 11.85 1.33
C HIS A 260 -0.13 12.86 0.48
N TYR A 261 -0.55 14.14 0.49
CA TYR A 261 0.22 15.22 -0.12
C TYR A 261 1.62 15.38 0.52
N ASN A 262 1.70 15.33 1.86
CA ASN A 262 2.97 15.38 2.58
C ASN A 262 3.86 14.17 2.26
N THR A 263 3.29 12.97 2.11
CA THR A 263 4.03 11.79 1.65
C THR A 263 4.68 12.06 0.29
N ILE A 264 3.93 12.54 -0.71
CA ILE A 264 4.48 12.88 -2.03
C ILE A 264 5.63 13.89 -1.90
N LYS A 265 5.43 14.93 -1.08
CA LYS A 265 6.44 15.97 -0.87
C LYS A 265 7.73 15.42 -0.25
N VAL A 266 7.62 14.56 0.78
CA VAL A 266 8.79 13.95 1.45
C VAL A 266 9.64 13.16 0.46
N PHE A 267 9.03 12.41 -0.46
CA PHE A 267 9.75 11.60 -1.44
C PHE A 267 10.26 12.42 -2.64
N ALA A 268 9.64 13.56 -2.93
CA ALA A 268 9.98 14.40 -4.09
C ALA A 268 11.08 15.45 -3.80
N THR A 269 11.15 16.05 -2.61
CA THR A 269 11.96 17.28 -2.39
C THR A 269 13.13 17.15 -1.43
N ASP A 270 13.07 16.17 -0.54
CA ASP A 270 13.95 16.05 0.63
C ASP A 270 14.78 14.77 0.53
#